data_AF-A0A1B7I3E3-F1
#
_entry.id   AF-A0A1B7I3E3-F1
#
_cell.length_a   1.000
_cell.length_b   1.000
_cell.length_c   1.000
_cell.angle_alpha   90.00
_cell.angle_beta   90.00
_cell.angle_gamma   90.00
#
_symmetry.space_group_name_H-M   'P 1'
#
loop_
_entity.id
_entity.type
_entity.pdbx_description
1 polymer ?
#
loop_
_entity_poly.entity_id
_entity_poly.type
_entity_poly.pdbx_seq_one_letter_code
_entity_poly.pdbx_strand_id
1 'polypeptide(L)'
;MIPSIITVTAIATFGFIFHQTTGMYLYDAVYQVVQQPLEKVAQSLPGILLLMFVAQLFWVIGIHGNQMIKPIHEPLLLGAITVNMSAFEQGKEIPNIITMPFWDVYMSIGGSGLTIGLLIAVMIATKRKEMKEIAKLSFGPGIFNINEPVIFGMPIMLNPILAIPFIITPLVTGTIGYFATAMGFAGKAVVMVPWTTPPLINAWLSTAGSMGAVVTQLGCILVSILIYLPFVKIASRRAEQAQLLAEQQQIANNA
;
A
#
# COMPACT_ATOMS: atom_id res chain seq x y z
N MET A 1 -1.03 -26.96 32.44
CA MET A 1 -1.74 -28.10 31.81
C MET A 1 -3.25 -28.07 32.05
N ILE A 2 -3.73 -27.81 33.27
CA ILE A 2 -5.19 -27.71 33.55
C ILE A 2 -5.92 -26.70 32.65
N PRO A 3 -5.43 -25.45 32.44
CA PRO A 3 -6.09 -24.51 31.54
C PRO A 3 -6.19 -25.04 30.11
N SER A 4 -5.12 -25.64 29.59
CA SER A 4 -5.08 -26.23 28.24
C SER A 4 -6.08 -27.37 28.08
N ILE A 5 -6.21 -28.25 29.09
CA ILE A 5 -7.18 -29.35 29.07
C ILE A 5 -8.61 -28.80 29.01
N ILE A 6 -8.92 -27.79 29.83
CA ILE A 6 -10.24 -27.16 29.85
C ILE A 6 -10.53 -26.52 28.48
N THR A 7 -9.61 -25.74 27.94
CA THR A 7 -9.78 -25.07 26.63
C THR A 7 -9.97 -26.08 25.50
N VAL A 8 -9.08 -27.09 25.39
CA VAL A 8 -9.17 -28.09 24.32
C VAL A 8 -10.47 -28.87 24.43
N THR A 9 -10.84 -29.32 25.64
CA THR A 9 -12.07 -30.08 25.84
C THR A 9 -13.30 -29.25 25.51
N ALA A 10 -13.35 -27.98 25.93
CA ALA A 10 -14.47 -27.09 25.63
C ALA A 10 -14.61 -26.83 24.13
N ILE A 11 -13.52 -26.48 23.45
CA ILE A 11 -13.52 -26.19 22.01
C ILE A 11 -13.82 -27.45 21.19
N ALA A 12 -13.25 -28.60 21.54
CA ALA A 12 -13.51 -29.86 20.86
C ALA A 12 -14.97 -30.31 21.04
N THR A 13 -15.51 -30.19 22.26
CA THR A 13 -16.91 -30.53 22.55
C THR A 13 -17.85 -29.63 21.76
N PHE A 14 -17.58 -28.32 21.74
CA PHE A 14 -18.34 -27.37 20.92
C PHE A 14 -18.27 -27.71 19.44
N GLY A 15 -17.06 -27.96 18.91
CA GLY A 15 -16.87 -28.34 17.50
C GLY A 15 -17.59 -29.63 17.12
N PHE A 16 -17.61 -30.63 18.02
CA PHE A 16 -18.34 -31.88 17.82
C PHE A 16 -19.86 -31.66 17.80
N ILE A 17 -20.40 -30.90 18.76
CA ILE A 17 -21.84 -30.57 18.80
C ILE A 17 -22.24 -29.77 17.55
N PHE A 18 -21.41 -28.81 17.14
CA PHE A 18 -21.62 -28.02 15.92
C PHE A 18 -21.67 -28.93 14.68
N HIS A 19 -20.75 -29.87 14.56
CA HIS A 19 -20.74 -30.83 13.45
C HIS A 19 -22.00 -31.71 13.45
N GLN A 20 -22.43 -32.22 14.61
CA GLN A 20 -23.63 -33.05 14.66
C GLN A 20 -24.93 -32.30 14.31
N THR A 21 -25.00 -31.01 14.59
CA THR A 21 -26.20 -30.20 14.34
C THR A 21 -26.24 -29.63 12.93
N THR A 22 -25.09 -29.26 12.36
CA THR A 22 -25.00 -28.58 11.06
C THR A 22 -24.51 -29.45 9.90
N GLY A 23 -23.86 -30.57 10.19
CA GLY A 23 -23.16 -31.41 9.21
C GLY A 23 -21.84 -30.83 8.70
N MET A 24 -21.44 -29.62 9.14
CA MET A 24 -20.20 -28.96 8.72
C MET A 24 -19.18 -28.96 9.85
N TYR A 25 -17.88 -29.01 9.52
CA TYR A 25 -16.87 -28.68 10.52
C TYR A 25 -16.91 -27.18 10.83
N LEU A 26 -16.62 -26.81 12.07
CA LEU A 26 -16.61 -25.40 12.50
C LEU A 26 -15.68 -24.54 11.62
N TYR A 27 -14.54 -25.11 11.22
CA TYR A 27 -13.62 -24.47 10.27
C TYR A 27 -14.31 -24.15 8.93
N ASP A 28 -14.99 -25.12 8.33
CA ASP A 28 -15.67 -24.93 7.04
C ASP A 28 -16.77 -23.87 7.15
N ALA A 29 -17.53 -23.87 8.25
CA ALA A 29 -18.57 -22.88 8.49
C ALA A 29 -18.00 -21.46 8.62
N VAL A 30 -16.93 -21.28 9.40
CA VAL A 30 -16.25 -19.98 9.51
C VAL A 30 -15.67 -19.55 8.17
N TYR A 31 -15.04 -20.47 7.44
CA TYR A 31 -14.48 -20.20 6.12
C TYR A 31 -15.56 -19.74 5.14
N GLN A 32 -16.66 -20.48 5.01
CA GLN A 32 -17.72 -20.17 4.04
C GLN A 32 -18.53 -18.92 4.41
N VAL A 33 -18.84 -18.72 5.68
CA VAL A 33 -19.74 -17.64 6.12
C VAL A 33 -19.01 -16.32 6.33
N VAL A 34 -17.75 -16.37 6.80
CA VAL A 34 -17.01 -15.16 7.19
C VAL A 34 -15.85 -14.89 6.24
N GLN A 35 -14.97 -15.87 6.03
CA GLN A 35 -13.73 -15.64 5.29
C GLN A 35 -13.99 -15.45 3.79
N GLN A 36 -14.77 -16.32 3.16
CA GLN A 36 -14.98 -16.33 1.71
C GLN A 36 -15.67 -15.05 1.18
N PRO A 37 -16.72 -14.48 1.83
CA PRO A 37 -17.27 -13.20 1.41
C PRO A 37 -16.26 -12.06 1.52
N LEU A 38 -15.43 -12.06 2.58
CA LEU A 38 -14.40 -11.06 2.78
C LEU A 38 -13.27 -11.20 1.74
N GLU A 39 -12.86 -12.42 1.41
CA GLU A 39 -11.92 -12.72 0.32
C GLU A 39 -12.44 -12.15 -1.00
N LYS A 40 -13.70 -12.39 -1.37
CA LYS A 40 -14.30 -11.87 -2.61
C LYS A 40 -14.25 -10.35 -2.69
N VAL A 41 -14.53 -9.66 -1.58
CA VAL A 41 -14.45 -8.20 -1.52
C VAL A 41 -13.00 -7.76 -1.65
N ALA A 42 -12.07 -8.30 -0.84
CA ALA A 42 -10.67 -7.89 -0.82
C ALA A 42 -9.92 -8.22 -2.13
N GLN A 43 -10.29 -9.30 -2.81
CA GLN A 43 -9.75 -9.72 -4.12
C GLN A 43 -10.41 -9.01 -5.31
N SER A 44 -11.34 -8.09 -5.06
CA SER A 44 -11.91 -7.21 -6.08
C SER A 44 -11.14 -5.89 -6.16
N LEU A 45 -11.08 -5.28 -7.35
CA LEU A 45 -10.44 -3.97 -7.50
C LEU A 45 -11.08 -2.90 -6.59
N PRO A 46 -12.42 -2.74 -6.53
CA PRO A 46 -13.02 -1.77 -5.61
C PRO A 46 -12.68 -2.03 -4.14
N GLY A 47 -12.65 -3.29 -3.72
CA GLY A 47 -12.35 -3.64 -2.33
C GLY A 47 -10.90 -3.34 -1.94
N ILE A 48 -9.92 -3.68 -2.78
CA ILE A 48 -8.52 -3.36 -2.47
C ILE A 48 -8.26 -1.84 -2.50
N LEU A 49 -8.91 -1.11 -3.41
CA LEU A 49 -8.83 0.35 -3.48
C LEU A 49 -9.47 0.99 -2.24
N LEU A 50 -10.58 0.45 -1.73
CA LEU A 50 -11.20 0.93 -0.50
C LEU A 50 -10.28 0.72 0.71
N LEU A 51 -9.67 -0.46 0.84
CA LEU A 51 -8.71 -0.75 1.92
C LEU A 51 -7.51 0.19 1.85
N MET A 52 -6.98 0.43 0.65
CA MET A 52 -5.90 1.37 0.43
C MET A 52 -6.30 2.81 0.78
N PHE A 53 -7.48 3.25 0.37
CA PHE A 53 -8.03 4.56 0.71
C PHE A 53 -8.11 4.75 2.23
N VAL A 54 -8.66 3.77 2.95
CA VAL A 54 -8.75 3.79 4.42
C VAL A 54 -7.36 3.85 5.07
N ALA A 55 -6.38 3.08 4.54
CA ALA A 55 -5.00 3.17 5.02
C ALA A 55 -4.42 4.58 4.85
N GLN A 56 -4.65 5.23 3.71
CA GLN A 56 -4.14 6.59 3.51
C GLN A 56 -4.84 7.63 4.39
N LEU A 57 -6.13 7.45 4.71
CA LEU A 57 -6.83 8.32 5.67
C LEU A 57 -6.20 8.24 7.06
N PHE A 58 -5.88 7.04 7.55
CA PHE A 58 -5.19 6.86 8.82
C PHE A 58 -3.84 7.59 8.84
N TRP A 59 -3.06 7.47 7.77
CA TRP A 59 -1.79 8.16 7.65
C TRP A 59 -1.93 9.69 7.67
N VAL A 60 -2.94 10.24 7.00
CA VAL A 60 -3.18 11.70 6.98
C VAL A 60 -3.48 12.26 8.37
N ILE A 61 -4.09 11.46 9.26
CA ILE A 61 -4.33 11.82 10.67
C ILE A 61 -3.22 11.36 11.64
N GLY A 62 -2.13 10.79 11.13
CA GLY A 62 -0.95 10.41 11.93
C GLY A 62 -0.96 9.03 12.55
N ILE A 63 -1.89 8.16 12.13
CA ILE A 63 -1.93 6.76 12.52
C ILE A 63 -1.30 5.93 11.39
N HIS A 64 -0.46 4.96 11.73
CA HIS A 64 0.20 4.13 10.71
C HIS A 64 -0.82 3.26 9.95
N GLY A 65 -1.32 3.76 8.82
CA GLY A 65 -2.47 3.19 8.13
C GLY A 65 -2.28 1.76 7.64
N ASN A 66 -1.12 1.45 7.07
CA ASN A 66 -0.83 0.08 6.62
C ASN A 66 -0.94 -0.93 7.78
N GLN A 67 -0.47 -0.58 8.99
CA GLN A 67 -0.59 -1.47 10.16
C GLN A 67 -2.03 -1.58 10.66
N MET A 68 -2.83 -0.51 10.56
CA MET A 68 -4.23 -0.54 10.98
C MET A 68 -5.10 -1.47 10.13
N ILE A 69 -4.87 -1.48 8.82
CA ILE A 69 -5.62 -2.35 7.90
C ILE A 69 -4.98 -3.73 7.71
N LYS A 70 -3.77 -3.95 8.23
CA LYS A 70 -3.00 -5.20 8.06
C LYS A 70 -3.77 -6.46 8.46
N PRO A 71 -4.45 -6.50 9.63
CA PRO A 71 -5.21 -7.69 10.04
C PRO A 71 -6.37 -8.07 9.10
N ILE A 72 -6.81 -7.13 8.26
CA ILE A 72 -7.93 -7.33 7.34
C ILE A 72 -7.42 -7.89 6.01
N HIS A 73 -6.45 -7.23 5.39
CA HIS A 73 -6.04 -7.58 4.03
C HIS A 73 -4.97 -8.69 3.97
N GLU A 74 -4.01 -8.70 4.90
CA GLU A 74 -2.83 -9.55 4.79
C GLU A 74 -3.16 -11.06 4.75
N PRO A 75 -4.03 -11.61 5.63
CA PRO A 75 -4.38 -13.04 5.54
C PRO A 75 -4.99 -13.43 4.19
N LEU A 76 -5.82 -12.55 3.62
CA LEU A 76 -6.52 -12.77 2.36
C LEU A 76 -5.54 -12.71 1.16
N LEU A 77 -4.65 -11.72 1.18
CA LEU A 77 -3.66 -11.52 0.12
C LEU A 77 -2.53 -12.56 0.16
N LEU A 78 -2.17 -13.05 1.36
CA LEU A 78 -1.23 -14.16 1.55
C LEU A 78 -1.85 -15.50 1.11
N GLY A 79 -3.13 -15.72 1.38
CA GLY A 79 -3.88 -16.85 0.81
C GLY A 79 -3.85 -16.83 -0.72
N ALA A 80 -4.11 -15.66 -1.32
CA ALA A 80 -4.13 -15.49 -2.77
C ALA A 80 -2.78 -15.78 -3.45
N ILE A 81 -1.67 -15.30 -2.89
CA ILE A 81 -0.32 -15.58 -3.44
C ILE A 81 0.06 -17.06 -3.25
N THR A 82 -0.38 -17.70 -2.15
CA THR A 82 -0.13 -19.14 -1.93
C THR A 82 -0.79 -19.99 -3.01
N VAL A 83 -2.03 -19.66 -3.41
CA VAL A 83 -2.73 -20.31 -4.52
C VAL A 83 -1.97 -20.10 -5.85
N ASN A 84 -1.49 -18.89 -6.10
CA ASN A 84 -0.73 -18.59 -7.32
C ASN A 84 0.61 -19.34 -7.38
N MET A 85 1.35 -19.41 -6.26
CA MET A 85 2.60 -20.16 -6.16
C MET A 85 2.38 -21.64 -6.50
N SER A 86 1.36 -22.26 -5.90
CA SER A 86 1.04 -23.67 -6.15
C SER A 86 0.61 -23.92 -7.60
N ALA A 87 -0.19 -23.02 -8.19
CA ALA A 87 -0.57 -23.09 -9.59
C ALA A 87 0.65 -22.98 -10.52
N PHE A 88 1.58 -22.06 -10.23
CA PHE A 88 2.81 -21.86 -10.99
C PHE A 88 3.73 -23.08 -10.95
N GLU A 89 3.95 -23.66 -9.77
CA GLU A 89 4.74 -24.89 -9.60
C GLU A 89 4.19 -26.08 -10.39
N GLN A 90 2.86 -26.13 -10.55
CA GLN A 90 2.16 -27.17 -11.31
C GLN A 90 2.01 -26.83 -12.80
N GLY A 91 2.53 -25.70 -13.26
CA GLY A 91 2.37 -25.23 -14.65
C GLY A 91 0.91 -24.92 -15.03
N LYS A 92 0.05 -24.60 -14.05
CA LYS A 92 -1.35 -24.27 -14.25
C LYS A 92 -1.54 -22.76 -14.45
N GLU A 93 -2.73 -22.39 -14.94
CA GLU A 93 -3.12 -20.99 -15.03
C GLU A 93 -3.11 -20.31 -13.65
N ILE A 94 -2.53 -19.11 -13.58
CA ILE A 94 -2.42 -18.33 -12.35
C ILE A 94 -3.74 -17.59 -12.09
N PRO A 95 -4.48 -17.87 -11.00
CA PRO A 95 -5.84 -17.37 -10.85
C PRO A 95 -5.92 -15.91 -10.39
N ASN A 96 -5.11 -15.51 -9.40
CA ASN A 96 -5.34 -14.24 -8.68
C ASN A 96 -4.47 -13.10 -9.24
N ILE A 97 -5.09 -11.94 -9.46
CA ILE A 97 -4.37 -10.68 -9.76
C ILE A 97 -3.97 -10.00 -8.45
N ILE A 98 -4.94 -9.79 -7.55
CA ILE A 98 -4.75 -9.07 -6.30
C ILE A 98 -4.20 -10.05 -5.26
N THR A 99 -2.92 -9.88 -4.96
CA THR A 99 -2.11 -10.68 -4.02
C THR A 99 -1.25 -9.75 -3.17
N MET A 100 -0.52 -10.29 -2.19
CA MET A 100 0.35 -9.44 -1.36
C MET A 100 1.42 -8.72 -2.21
N PRO A 101 2.11 -9.39 -3.16
CA PRO A 101 3.01 -8.68 -4.07
C PRO A 101 2.32 -7.64 -4.97
N PHE A 102 1.05 -7.81 -5.36
CA PHE A 102 0.34 -6.79 -6.14
C PHE A 102 0.24 -5.46 -5.38
N TRP A 103 -0.06 -5.52 -4.08
CA TRP A 103 -0.10 -4.36 -3.20
C TRP A 103 1.27 -3.66 -3.16
N ASP A 104 2.33 -4.43 -2.90
CA ASP A 104 3.70 -3.90 -2.78
C ASP A 104 4.22 -3.34 -4.12
N VAL A 105 3.94 -4.04 -5.22
CA VAL A 105 4.45 -3.69 -6.56
C VAL A 105 3.75 -2.47 -7.13
N TYR A 106 2.43 -2.34 -7.01
CA TYR A 106 1.70 -1.27 -7.71
C TYR A 106 1.10 -0.21 -6.80
N MET A 107 0.92 -0.48 -5.50
CA MET A 107 0.18 0.41 -4.61
C MET A 107 1.01 0.99 -3.46
N SER A 108 2.22 0.46 -3.21
CA SER A 108 3.07 0.89 -2.09
C SER A 108 4.53 1.17 -2.50
N ILE A 109 4.72 1.68 -3.72
CA ILE A 109 6.05 1.95 -4.29
C ILE A 109 6.73 3.12 -3.57
N GLY A 110 7.83 2.83 -2.88
CA GLY A 110 8.48 3.80 -2.01
C GLY A 110 7.74 4.07 -0.71
N GLY A 111 6.83 3.18 -0.31
CA GLY A 111 6.01 3.26 0.90
C GLY A 111 4.57 3.74 0.65
N SER A 112 3.86 4.10 1.72
CA SER A 112 2.49 4.64 1.63
C SER A 112 2.41 5.91 0.78
N GLY A 113 1.32 6.06 0.02
CA GLY A 113 1.11 7.21 -0.88
C GLY A 113 2.01 7.24 -2.12
N LEU A 114 2.87 6.24 -2.33
CA LEU A 114 3.90 6.22 -3.36
C LEU A 114 4.89 7.38 -3.24
N THR A 115 5.44 7.56 -2.04
CA THR A 115 6.31 8.70 -1.71
C THR A 115 7.59 8.77 -2.53
N ILE A 116 8.00 7.72 -3.26
CA ILE A 116 9.08 7.85 -4.25
C ILE A 116 8.76 8.91 -5.31
N GLY A 117 7.49 8.99 -5.75
CA GLY A 117 7.03 10.02 -6.67
C GLY A 117 7.09 11.42 -6.05
N LEU A 118 6.71 11.54 -4.78
CA LEU A 118 6.82 12.78 -4.01
C LEU A 118 8.28 13.24 -3.87
N LEU A 119 9.17 12.33 -3.50
CA LEU A 119 10.60 12.61 -3.33
C LEU A 119 11.21 13.17 -4.61
N ILE A 120 10.94 12.52 -5.74
CA ILE A 120 11.42 12.98 -7.05
C ILE A 120 10.75 14.32 -7.41
N ALA A 121 9.44 14.46 -7.20
CA ALA A 121 8.72 15.70 -7.45
C ALA A 121 9.27 16.89 -6.64
N VAL A 122 9.66 16.69 -5.38
CA VAL A 122 10.30 17.72 -4.54
C VAL A 122 11.64 18.15 -5.12
N MET A 123 12.46 17.21 -5.56
CA MET A 123 13.76 17.52 -6.15
C MET A 123 13.64 18.37 -7.43
N ILE A 124 12.58 18.15 -8.21
CA ILE A 124 12.29 18.86 -9.47
C ILE A 124 11.58 20.21 -9.23
N ALA A 125 10.58 20.25 -8.35
CA ALA A 125 9.58 21.32 -8.36
C ALA A 125 9.85 22.49 -7.41
N THR A 126 10.68 22.32 -6.38
CA THR A 126 10.95 23.39 -5.39
C THR A 126 12.43 23.73 -5.31
N LYS A 127 12.74 24.93 -4.82
CA LYS A 127 14.10 25.37 -4.44
C LYS A 127 14.29 25.42 -2.91
N ARG A 128 13.23 25.19 -2.12
CA ARG A 128 13.29 25.25 -0.65
C ARG A 128 14.27 24.22 -0.10
N LYS A 129 15.29 24.69 0.62
CA LYS A 129 16.38 23.85 1.14
C LYS A 129 15.85 22.76 2.08
N GLU A 130 14.96 23.12 3.01
CA GLU A 130 14.35 22.19 3.98
C GLU A 130 13.71 20.98 3.29
N MET A 131 12.81 21.21 2.33
CA MET A 131 12.14 20.13 1.61
C MET A 131 13.11 19.25 0.83
N LYS A 132 14.15 19.84 0.22
CA LYS A 132 15.19 19.08 -0.50
C LYS A 132 16.05 18.24 0.44
N GLU A 133 16.42 18.76 1.61
CA GLU A 133 17.21 18.01 2.57
C GLU A 133 16.42 16.83 3.14
N ILE A 134 15.15 17.03 3.49
CA ILE A 134 14.27 15.92 3.89
C ILE A 134 14.16 14.90 2.74
N ALA A 135 13.96 15.36 1.51
CA ALA A 135 13.85 14.44 0.38
C ALA A 135 15.14 13.61 0.15
N LYS A 136 16.32 14.22 0.27
CA LYS A 136 17.61 13.51 0.16
C LYS A 136 17.80 12.48 1.26
N LEU A 137 17.55 12.86 2.52
CA LEU A 137 17.69 11.97 3.68
C LEU A 137 16.74 10.77 3.59
N SER A 138 15.54 10.99 3.06
CA SER A 138 14.52 9.96 2.97
C SER A 138 14.60 9.12 1.69
N PHE A 139 15.42 9.51 0.70
CA PHE A 139 15.53 8.77 -0.57
C PHE A 139 16.12 7.36 -0.38
N GLY A 140 17.15 7.22 0.47
CA GLY A 140 17.75 5.92 0.77
C GLY A 140 16.74 4.92 1.33
N PRO A 141 16.07 5.23 2.46
CA PRO A 141 14.97 4.41 2.98
C PRO A 141 13.83 4.20 1.97
N GLY A 142 13.50 5.23 1.20
CA GLY A 142 12.43 5.20 0.20
C GLY A 142 12.68 4.17 -0.92
N ILE A 143 13.93 3.90 -1.30
CA ILE A 143 14.24 2.81 -2.25
C ILE A 143 13.82 1.44 -1.69
N PHE A 144 13.86 1.27 -0.37
CA PHE A 144 13.43 0.05 0.33
C PHE A 144 11.99 0.16 0.84
N ASN A 145 11.20 1.06 0.26
CA ASN A 145 9.79 1.29 0.58
C ASN A 145 9.53 1.78 2.03
N ILE A 146 10.56 2.22 2.75
CA ILE A 146 10.47 2.79 4.10
C ILE A 146 10.33 4.30 3.97
N ASN A 147 9.25 4.89 4.48
CA ASN A 147 8.90 6.28 4.18
C ASN A 147 8.47 7.13 5.35
N GLU A 148 8.60 6.64 6.58
CA GLU A 148 8.42 7.40 7.81
C GLU A 148 9.27 8.68 7.82
N PRO A 149 10.54 8.69 7.36
CA PRO A 149 11.31 9.93 7.24
C PRO A 149 10.66 10.98 6.32
N VAL A 150 9.93 10.57 5.29
CA VAL A 150 9.14 11.49 4.44
C VAL A 150 7.85 11.90 5.12
N ILE A 151 7.07 10.95 5.64
CA ILE A 151 5.73 11.20 6.19
C ILE A 151 5.79 12.15 7.38
N PHE A 152 6.79 11.96 8.27
CA PHE A 152 6.96 12.78 9.45
C PHE A 152 7.90 13.97 9.22
N GLY A 153 8.86 13.84 8.29
CA GLY A 153 9.80 14.92 7.98
C GLY A 153 9.20 16.03 7.13
N MET A 154 8.34 15.69 6.16
CA MET A 154 7.53 16.66 5.44
C MET A 154 6.15 16.76 6.10
N PRO A 155 5.51 17.94 6.09
CA PRO A 155 4.15 18.08 6.59
C PRO A 155 3.18 17.47 5.59
N ILE A 156 3.17 16.13 5.46
CA ILE A 156 2.15 15.39 4.70
C ILE A 156 0.94 15.17 5.62
N MET A 157 1.22 14.76 6.85
CA MET A 157 0.23 14.70 7.92
C MET A 157 -0.38 16.08 8.15
N LEU A 158 -1.71 16.11 8.27
CA LEU A 158 -2.50 17.34 8.55
C LEU A 158 -2.36 18.46 7.50
N ASN A 159 -1.63 18.24 6.40
CA ASN A 159 -1.55 19.19 5.30
C ASN A 159 -2.50 18.78 4.17
N PRO A 160 -3.64 19.46 4.02
CA PRO A 160 -4.65 19.07 3.03
C PRO A 160 -4.12 19.10 1.60
N ILE A 161 -3.07 19.87 1.30
CA ILE A 161 -2.51 19.97 -0.06
C ILE A 161 -1.74 18.71 -0.43
N LEU A 162 -0.92 18.18 0.47
CA LEU A 162 -0.12 16.96 0.21
C LEU A 162 -0.91 15.69 0.55
N ALA A 163 -1.92 15.77 1.42
CA ALA A 163 -2.82 14.67 1.70
C ALA A 163 -3.58 14.20 0.45
N ILE A 164 -4.02 15.12 -0.42
CA ILE A 164 -4.74 14.78 -1.66
C ILE A 164 -3.91 13.83 -2.55
N PRO A 165 -2.72 14.21 -3.07
CA PRO A 165 -1.92 13.33 -3.91
C PRO A 165 -1.49 12.07 -3.16
N PHE A 166 -1.24 12.14 -1.85
CA PHE A 166 -0.90 10.98 -1.03
C PHE A 166 -2.03 9.94 -0.98
N ILE A 167 -3.29 10.36 -0.93
CA ILE A 167 -4.44 9.45 -0.97
C ILE A 167 -4.68 8.92 -2.38
N ILE A 168 -4.69 9.78 -3.41
CA ILE A 168 -5.14 9.39 -4.75
C ILE A 168 -4.10 8.57 -5.53
N THR A 169 -2.81 8.83 -5.33
CA THR A 169 -1.73 8.20 -6.09
C THR A 169 -1.74 6.67 -6.00
N PRO A 170 -1.83 6.05 -4.80
CA PRO A 170 -1.91 4.59 -4.70
C PRO A 170 -3.17 4.00 -5.32
N LEU A 171 -4.28 4.74 -5.35
CA LEU A 171 -5.51 4.29 -5.99
C LEU A 171 -5.37 4.27 -7.51
N VAL A 172 -4.77 5.32 -8.08
CA VAL A 172 -4.52 5.43 -9.52
C VAL A 172 -3.54 4.34 -9.98
N THR A 173 -2.42 4.20 -9.27
CA THR A 173 -1.37 3.23 -9.64
C THR A 173 -1.78 1.79 -9.41
N GLY A 174 -2.56 1.50 -8.36
CA GLY A 174 -3.22 0.20 -8.20
C GLY A 174 -4.18 -0.13 -9.33
N THR A 175 -4.96 0.86 -9.79
CA THR A 175 -5.87 0.69 -10.94
C THR A 175 -5.10 0.41 -12.24
N ILE A 176 -4.00 1.13 -12.48
CA ILE A 176 -3.11 0.88 -13.64
C ILE A 176 -2.54 -0.53 -13.56
N GLY A 177 -1.99 -0.92 -12.41
CA GLY A 177 -1.44 -2.27 -12.18
C GLY A 177 -2.47 -3.37 -12.41
N TYR A 178 -3.71 -3.16 -11.93
CA TYR A 178 -4.80 -4.12 -12.12
C TYR A 178 -5.13 -4.33 -13.59
N PHE A 179 -5.39 -3.26 -14.34
CA PHE A 179 -5.77 -3.38 -15.75
C PHE A 179 -4.61 -3.88 -16.62
N ALA A 180 -3.38 -3.45 -16.35
CA ALA A 180 -2.20 -3.98 -17.04
C ALA A 180 -2.07 -5.51 -16.84
N THR A 181 -2.36 -6.00 -15.63
CA THR A 181 -2.33 -7.44 -15.34
C THR A 181 -3.54 -8.17 -15.93
N ALA A 182 -4.73 -7.59 -15.85
CA ALA A 182 -5.97 -8.18 -16.35
C ALA A 182 -5.97 -8.34 -17.88
N MET A 183 -5.34 -7.41 -18.61
CA MET A 183 -5.17 -7.50 -20.07
C MET A 183 -4.01 -8.41 -20.49
N GLY A 184 -3.27 -8.99 -19.54
CA GLY A 184 -2.13 -9.88 -19.82
C GLY A 184 -0.84 -9.17 -20.21
N PHE A 185 -0.78 -7.83 -20.14
CA PHE A 185 0.46 -7.09 -20.38
C PHE A 185 1.47 -7.33 -19.25
N ALA A 186 1.03 -7.14 -18.00
CA ALA A 186 1.80 -7.44 -16.81
C ALA A 186 1.50 -8.86 -16.31
N GLY A 187 2.53 -9.58 -15.86
CA GLY A 187 2.37 -10.91 -15.27
C GLY A 187 1.68 -10.85 -13.91
N LYS A 188 0.91 -11.90 -13.59
CA LYS A 188 0.40 -12.13 -12.23
C LYS A 188 1.57 -12.54 -11.32
N ALA A 189 1.53 -12.12 -10.06
CA ALA A 189 2.57 -12.51 -9.10
C ALA A 189 2.46 -14.00 -8.75
N VAL A 190 3.61 -14.67 -8.74
CA VAL A 190 3.78 -16.11 -8.48
C VAL A 190 4.87 -16.40 -7.45
N VAL A 191 5.55 -15.36 -6.94
CA VAL A 191 6.55 -15.47 -5.86
C VAL A 191 6.28 -14.37 -4.84
N MET A 192 6.30 -14.74 -3.55
CA MET A 192 6.30 -13.78 -2.46
C MET A 192 7.69 -13.20 -2.27
N VAL A 193 7.83 -11.88 -2.41
CA VAL A 193 9.08 -11.15 -2.17
C VAL A 193 8.90 -10.23 -0.96
N PRO A 194 9.95 -9.95 -0.16
CA PRO A 194 9.84 -8.98 0.93
C PRO A 194 9.37 -7.62 0.42
N TRP A 195 8.45 -6.96 1.13
CA TRP A 195 7.92 -5.64 0.75
C TRP A 195 9.00 -4.55 0.68
N THR A 196 10.15 -4.75 1.31
CA THR A 196 11.32 -3.84 1.24
C THR A 196 12.18 -4.07 0.00
N THR A 197 11.85 -5.05 -0.85
CA THR A 197 12.57 -5.28 -2.11
C THR A 197 12.47 -4.03 -2.98
N PRO A 198 13.60 -3.51 -3.51
CA PRO A 198 13.57 -2.30 -4.31
C PRO A 198 12.59 -2.35 -5.48
N PRO A 199 11.92 -1.24 -5.82
CA PRO A 199 11.09 -1.13 -7.00
C PRO A 199 11.81 -1.60 -8.26
N LEU A 200 11.04 -2.06 -9.24
CA LEU A 200 11.44 -2.69 -10.50
C LEU A 200 12.01 -4.11 -10.30
N ILE A 201 12.87 -4.31 -9.30
CA ILE A 201 13.37 -5.63 -8.92
C ILE A 201 12.23 -6.47 -8.33
N ASN A 202 11.42 -5.88 -7.45
CA ASN A 202 10.28 -6.58 -6.85
C ASN A 202 9.23 -7.00 -7.89
N ALA A 203 8.93 -6.16 -8.88
CA ALA A 203 8.01 -6.50 -9.98
C ALA A 203 8.56 -7.66 -10.80
N TRP A 204 9.83 -7.62 -11.18
CA TRP A 204 10.45 -8.68 -11.96
C TRP A 204 10.48 -10.01 -11.20
N LEU A 205 10.95 -10.02 -9.95
CA LEU A 205 11.07 -11.23 -9.13
C LEU A 205 9.70 -11.84 -8.81
N SER A 206 8.75 -11.02 -8.35
CA SER A 206 7.43 -11.52 -7.93
C SER A 206 6.62 -12.14 -9.06
N THR A 207 6.90 -11.77 -10.31
CA THR A 207 6.17 -12.23 -11.50
C THR A 207 6.95 -13.23 -12.35
N ALA A 208 7.99 -13.86 -11.78
CA ALA A 208 8.88 -14.79 -12.47
C ALA A 208 9.47 -14.24 -13.79
N GLY A 209 9.80 -12.95 -13.79
CA GLY A 209 10.50 -12.29 -14.89
C GLY A 209 9.63 -11.50 -15.87
N SER A 210 8.38 -11.16 -15.52
CA SER A 210 7.52 -10.38 -16.42
C SER A 210 8.05 -8.97 -16.65
N MET A 211 8.55 -8.69 -17.85
CA MET A 211 8.96 -7.34 -18.24
C MET A 211 7.80 -6.37 -18.32
N GLY A 212 6.59 -6.86 -18.65
CA GLY A 212 5.40 -6.03 -18.63
C GLY A 212 5.10 -5.50 -17.22
N ALA A 213 5.28 -6.32 -16.18
CA ALA A 213 5.12 -5.88 -14.80
C ALA A 213 6.13 -4.78 -14.41
N VAL A 214 7.40 -4.93 -14.83
CA VAL A 214 8.45 -3.92 -14.61
C VAL A 214 8.10 -2.61 -15.32
N VAL A 215 7.69 -2.68 -16.58
CA VAL A 215 7.29 -1.50 -17.37
C VAL A 215 6.06 -0.82 -16.77
N THR A 216 5.06 -1.60 -16.33
CA THR A 216 3.88 -1.06 -15.63
C THR A 216 4.28 -0.36 -14.34
N GLN A 217 5.16 -0.95 -13.53
CA GLN A 217 5.59 -0.33 -12.28
C GLN A 217 6.40 0.96 -12.53
N LEU A 218 7.27 0.98 -13.54
CA LEU A 218 7.94 2.20 -13.98
C LEU A 218 6.93 3.27 -14.41
N GLY A 219 5.89 2.89 -15.15
CA GLY A 219 4.77 3.76 -15.48
C GLY A 219 4.07 4.32 -14.24
N CYS A 220 3.81 3.49 -13.23
CA CYS A 220 3.25 3.93 -11.96
C CYS A 220 4.15 4.94 -11.22
N ILE A 221 5.47 4.75 -11.25
CA ILE A 221 6.43 5.73 -10.71
C ILE A 221 6.32 7.06 -11.47
N LEU A 222 6.29 7.05 -12.80
CA LEU A 222 6.13 8.26 -13.60
C LEU A 222 4.79 8.97 -13.32
N VAL A 223 3.70 8.22 -13.24
CA VAL A 223 2.37 8.74 -12.90
C VAL A 223 2.37 9.36 -11.50
N SER A 224 2.99 8.71 -10.51
CA SER A 224 3.07 9.28 -9.16
C SER A 224 3.84 10.62 -9.15
N ILE A 225 4.95 10.73 -9.87
CA ILE A 225 5.67 12.00 -10.04
C ILE A 225 4.75 13.07 -10.63
N LEU A 226 4.05 12.75 -11.73
CA LEU A 226 3.15 13.68 -12.42
C LEU A 226 2.00 14.14 -11.52
N ILE A 227 1.43 13.24 -10.70
CA ILE A 227 0.40 13.57 -9.74
C ILE A 227 0.95 14.50 -8.66
N TYR A 228 2.13 14.21 -8.09
CA TYR A 228 2.69 15.01 -6.98
C TYR A 228 3.21 16.40 -7.42
N LEU A 229 3.76 16.53 -8.62
CA LEU A 229 4.36 17.77 -9.13
C LEU A 229 3.52 19.04 -8.92
N PRO A 230 2.23 19.12 -9.31
CA PRO A 230 1.43 20.32 -9.09
C PRO A 230 1.24 20.65 -7.60
N PHE A 231 0.99 19.64 -6.77
CA PHE A 231 0.74 19.86 -5.33
C PHE A 231 2.01 20.31 -4.60
N VAL A 232 3.17 19.78 -4.97
CA VAL A 232 4.46 20.23 -4.41
C VAL A 232 4.72 21.69 -4.78
N LYS A 233 4.44 22.11 -6.03
CA LYS A 233 4.56 23.52 -6.43
C LYS A 233 3.63 24.42 -5.63
N ILE A 234 2.38 24.01 -5.43
CA ILE A 234 1.38 24.77 -4.66
C ILE A 234 1.80 24.86 -3.19
N ALA A 235 2.22 23.75 -2.58
CA ALA A 235 2.67 23.70 -1.19
C ALA A 235 3.90 24.59 -0.97
N SER A 236 4.89 24.56 -1.88
CA SER A 236 6.08 25.42 -1.81
C SER A 236 5.71 26.91 -1.87
N ARG A 237 4.85 27.30 -2.82
CA ARG A 237 4.42 28.70 -2.97
C ARG A 237 3.68 29.21 -1.75
N ARG A 238 2.78 28.40 -1.16
CA ARG A 238 2.06 28.80 0.05
C ARG A 238 2.98 28.96 1.25
N ALA A 239 3.97 28.08 1.40
CA ALA A 239 4.96 28.21 2.47
C ALA A 239 5.80 29.49 2.32
N GLU A 240 6.24 29.81 1.10
CA GLU A 240 6.97 31.06 0.80
C GLU A 240 6.12 32.31 1.12
N GLN A 241 4.85 32.32 0.73
CA GLN A 241 3.93 33.42 1.05
C GLN A 241 3.69 33.58 2.56
N ALA A 242 3.49 32.47 3.27
CA ALA A 242 3.31 32.50 4.72
C ALA A 242 4.55 33.04 5.45
N GLN A 243 5.74 32.67 4.98
CA GLN A 243 6.99 33.19 5.53
C GLN A 243 7.15 34.70 5.31
N LEU A 244 6.89 35.19 4.09
CA LEU A 244 6.95 36.62 3.79
C LEU A 244 5.96 37.44 4.63
N LEU A 245 4.74 36.92 4.83
CA LEU A 245 3.74 37.57 5.68
C LEU A 245 4.18 37.61 7.15
N ALA A 246 4.79 36.54 7.66
CA ALA A 246 5.32 36.50 9.02
C ALA A 246 6.47 37.51 9.22
N GLU A 247 7.38 37.61 8.24
CA GLU A 247 8.47 38.59 8.24
C GLU A 247 7.93 40.03 8.23
N GLN A 248 6.92 40.33 7.40
CA GLN A 248 6.26 41.64 7.36
C GLN A 248 5.57 42.00 8.68
N GLN A 249 4.88 41.05 9.32
CA GLN A 249 4.26 41.26 10.63
C GLN A 249 5.29 41.50 11.72
N GLN A 250 6.42 40.79 11.69
CA GLN A 250 7.50 40.98 12.65
C GLN A 250 8.16 42.37 12.48
N ILE A 251 8.36 42.83 11.24
CA ILE A 251 8.84 44.19 10.97
C ILE A 251 7.84 45.24 11.48
N ALA A 252 6.54 45.04 11.22
CA ALA A 252 5.49 45.97 11.66
C ALA A 252 5.35 46.03 13.19
N ASN A 253 5.56 44.92 13.92
CA ASN A 253 5.49 44.89 15.38
C ASN A 253 6.74 45.50 16.06
N ASN A 254 7.85 45.63 15.33
CA ASN A 254 9.12 46.17 15.82
C ASN A 254 9.35 47.64 15.41
N ALA A 255 8.43 48.23 14.64
CA ALA A 255 8.45 49.63 14.19
C ALA A 255 7.52 50.48 15.06
#